data_AF-V5FUI7-F1
#
_entry.id   AF-V5FUI7-F1
#
_cell.length_a   1.000
_cell.length_b   1.000
_cell.length_c   1.000
_cell.angle_alpha   90.00
_cell.angle_beta   90.00
_cell.angle_gamma   90.00
#
_symmetry.space_group_name_H-M   'P 1'
#
loop_
_entity.id
_entity.type
_entity.pdbx_description
1 polymer ?
#
loop_
_entity_poly.entity_id
_entity_poly.type
_entity_poly.pdbx_seq_one_letter_code
_entity_poly.pdbx_strand_id
1 'polypeptide(L)'
;VSHISIFSRTELGMYLKIMRLPRGPTLTFKIHNYSLARDVVSSLKKQIVVDTAFKHSPLIVLNSFSGEGQQMKLMASMFQNMFPTINLTSVDLNTIRRCVLLNYNPTTKLIDFRHYTIKVVPVGVSKGVKKVVQGKVPNLARCSDISEFFIKTGLLSESEAEDDPQNHVTLPQKLASRGNIESGKSAI
;
A
#
# COMPACT_ATOMS: atom_id res chain seq x y z
N VAL A 1 -23.70 0.32 9.11
CA VAL A 1 -23.14 0.79 7.81
C VAL A 1 -23.32 2.29 7.75
N SER A 2 -22.25 3.08 7.77
CA SER A 2 -22.33 4.56 7.79
C SER A 2 -22.30 5.19 6.40
N HIS A 3 -21.67 4.52 5.42
CA HIS A 3 -21.51 5.01 4.06
C HIS A 3 -21.97 3.96 3.03
N ILE A 4 -22.58 4.41 1.94
CA ILE A 4 -22.95 3.60 0.77
C ILE A 4 -22.22 4.13 -0.45
N SER A 5 -21.67 3.21 -1.26
CA SER A 5 -21.10 3.51 -2.59
C SER A 5 -22.01 2.93 -3.67
N ILE A 6 -22.42 3.76 -4.62
CA ILE A 6 -23.33 3.40 -5.72
C ILE A 6 -22.63 3.70 -7.04
N PHE A 7 -22.58 2.69 -7.92
CA PHE A 7 -22.16 2.87 -9.30
C PHE A 7 -23.39 3.02 -10.19
N SER A 8 -23.41 4.04 -11.03
CA SER A 8 -24.48 4.29 -11.99
C SER A 8 -23.90 4.53 -13.37
N ARG A 9 -24.53 3.96 -14.40
CA ARG A 9 -24.17 4.15 -15.79
C ARG A 9 -25.35 4.80 -16.51
N THR A 10 -25.12 5.97 -17.08
CA THR A 10 -26.06 6.68 -17.96
C THR A 10 -25.47 6.78 -19.37
N GLU A 11 -26.24 7.30 -20.32
CA GLU A 11 -25.77 7.53 -21.69
C GLU A 11 -24.57 8.50 -21.74
N LEU A 12 -24.49 9.43 -20.79
CA LEU A 12 -23.41 10.42 -20.69
C LEU A 12 -22.11 9.87 -20.06
N GLY A 13 -22.19 8.74 -19.36
CA GLY A 13 -21.02 8.10 -18.75
C GLY A 13 -21.31 7.35 -17.46
N MET A 14 -20.23 6.99 -16.77
CA MET A 14 -20.28 6.26 -15.50
C MET A 14 -19.99 7.17 -14.32
N TYR A 15 -20.70 6.96 -13.22
CA TYR A 15 -20.63 7.77 -12.02
C TYR A 15 -20.50 6.89 -10.78
N LEU A 16 -19.65 7.33 -9.85
CA LEU A 16 -19.56 6.80 -8.50
C LEU A 16 -20.18 7.81 -7.54
N LYS A 17 -21.18 7.38 -6.78
CA LYS A 17 -21.80 8.18 -5.71
C LYS A 17 -21.45 7.59 -4.36
N ILE A 18 -20.93 8.41 -3.46
CA ILE A 18 -20.67 8.02 -2.07
C ILE A 18 -21.61 8.83 -1.18
N MET A 19 -22.41 8.15 -0.37
CA MET A 19 -23.46 8.74 0.46
C MET A 19 -23.23 8.38 1.92
N ARG A 20 -23.38 9.35 2.83
CA ARG A 20 -23.37 9.10 4.28
C ARG A 20 -24.81 9.07 4.81
N LEU A 21 -25.16 8.02 5.55
CA LEU A 21 -26.49 7.80 6.13
C LEU A 21 -26.50 8.05 7.65
N PRO A 22 -27.65 8.36 8.26
CA PRO A 22 -28.97 8.62 7.67
C PRO A 22 -29.16 10.06 7.16
N ARG A 23 -28.42 11.03 7.72
CA ARG A 23 -28.35 12.41 7.23
C ARG A 23 -26.90 12.77 6.97
N GLY A 24 -26.54 12.91 5.70
CA GLY A 24 -25.17 13.20 5.32
C GLY A 24 -25.05 13.66 3.88
N PRO A 25 -23.89 14.26 3.53
CA PRO A 25 -23.62 14.69 2.17
C PRO A 25 -23.51 13.50 1.21
N THR A 26 -23.78 13.78 -0.06
CA THR A 26 -23.53 12.86 -1.16
C THR A 26 -22.46 13.46 -2.07
N LEU A 27 -21.39 12.71 -2.31
CA LEU A 27 -20.38 13.07 -3.30
C LEU A 27 -20.63 12.27 -4.58
N THR A 28 -20.61 12.96 -5.72
CA THR A 28 -20.77 12.34 -7.04
C THR A 28 -19.51 12.57 -7.85
N PHE A 29 -18.91 11.49 -8.32
CA PHE A 29 -17.69 11.47 -9.12
C PHE A 29 -18.00 10.90 -10.49
N LYS A 30 -17.51 11.55 -11.55
CA LYS A 30 -17.50 10.97 -12.89
C LYS A 30 -16.28 10.06 -13.02
N ILE A 31 -16.49 8.82 -13.44
CA ILE A 31 -15.40 7.87 -13.66
C ILE A 31 -14.85 8.12 -15.06
N HIS A 32 -13.58 8.52 -15.15
CA HIS A 32 -12.88 8.72 -16.42
C HIS A 32 -12.26 7.41 -16.91
N ASN A 33 -11.42 6.81 -16.09
CA ASN A 33 -10.69 5.59 -16.42
C ASN A 33 -10.80 4.62 -15.25
N TYR A 34 -10.86 3.33 -15.55
CA TYR A 34 -10.81 2.26 -14.55
C TYR A 34 -10.00 1.09 -15.10
N SER A 35 -9.47 0.29 -14.18
CA SER A 35 -8.77 -0.96 -14.51
C SER A 35 -9.31 -2.07 -13.63
N LEU A 36 -9.38 -3.29 -14.16
CA LEU A 36 -9.78 -4.44 -13.36
C LEU A 36 -8.59 -4.94 -12.54
N ALA A 37 -8.86 -5.37 -11.31
CA ALA A 37 -7.82 -5.90 -10.43
C ALA A 37 -7.04 -7.06 -11.08
N ARG A 38 -7.72 -7.92 -11.85
CA ARG A 38 -7.10 -9.03 -12.59
C ARG A 38 -6.07 -8.56 -13.62
N ASP A 39 -6.35 -7.46 -14.33
CA ASP A 39 -5.48 -6.95 -15.39
C ASP A 39 -4.22 -6.36 -14.77
N VAL A 40 -4.38 -5.60 -13.67
CA VAL A 40 -3.26 -5.04 -12.90
C VAL A 40 -2.36 -6.15 -12.35
N VAL A 41 -2.93 -7.20 -11.76
CA VAL A 41 -2.15 -8.34 -11.23
C VAL A 41 -1.42 -9.05 -12.36
N SER A 42 -2.07 -9.29 -13.51
CA SER A 42 -1.44 -9.97 -14.65
C SER A 42 -0.30 -9.17 -15.28
N SER A 43 -0.37 -7.84 -15.24
CA SER A 43 0.66 -6.94 -15.78
C SER A 43 1.92 -6.87 -14.91
N LEU A 44 1.86 -7.28 -13.64
CA LEU A 44 2.98 -7.18 -12.71
C LEU A 44 3.88 -8.41 -12.79
N LYS A 45 5.20 -8.18 -12.94
CA LYS A 45 6.22 -9.24 -12.94
C LYS A 45 6.23 -10.08 -11.66
N LYS A 46 5.91 -9.46 -10.51
CA LYS A 46 5.74 -10.14 -9.22
C LYS A 46 4.32 -9.91 -8.73
N GLN A 47 3.51 -10.94 -8.81
CA GLN A 47 2.12 -10.91 -8.34
C GLN A 47 2.11 -10.99 -6.81
N ILE A 48 1.49 -10.01 -6.17
CA ILE A 48 1.28 -10.00 -4.73
C ILE A 48 -0.22 -10.16 -4.50
N VAL A 49 -0.64 -11.40 -4.25
CA VAL A 49 -2.03 -11.73 -3.92
C VAL A 49 -2.04 -12.26 -2.49
N VAL A 50 -2.37 -11.39 -1.54
CA VAL A 50 -2.43 -11.74 -0.12
C VAL A 50 -3.88 -11.62 0.33
N ASP A 51 -4.61 -12.73 0.29
CA ASP A 51 -6.04 -12.75 0.65
C ASP A 51 -6.27 -12.32 2.11
N THR A 52 -5.35 -12.72 3.01
CA THR A 52 -5.38 -12.30 4.41
C THR A 52 -5.24 -10.78 4.61
N ALA A 53 -4.73 -10.04 3.62
CA ALA A 53 -4.61 -8.60 3.71
C ALA A 53 -6.00 -7.91 3.68
N PHE A 54 -7.01 -8.55 3.06
CA PHE A 54 -8.36 -7.99 2.97
C PHE A 54 -9.18 -8.10 4.27
N LYS A 55 -8.72 -8.90 5.23
CA LYS A 55 -9.38 -9.06 6.54
C LYS A 55 -9.31 -7.81 7.42
N HIS A 56 -8.26 -7.00 7.25
CA HIS A 56 -8.06 -5.76 8.00
C HIS A 56 -8.40 -4.54 7.13
N SER A 57 -8.85 -3.47 7.77
CA SER A 57 -9.10 -2.20 7.09
C SER A 57 -7.80 -1.60 6.55
N PRO A 58 -7.80 -1.00 5.34
CA PRO A 58 -6.63 -0.30 4.84
C PRO A 58 -6.43 1.04 5.56
N LEU A 59 -5.18 1.52 5.53
CA LEU A 59 -4.87 2.93 5.81
C LEU A 59 -5.37 3.82 4.69
N ILE A 60 -5.76 5.05 5.01
CA ILE A 60 -6.05 6.06 4.00
C ILE A 60 -4.95 7.12 3.96
N VAL A 61 -4.46 7.41 2.76
CA VAL A 61 -3.50 8.48 2.47
C VAL A 61 -4.17 9.44 1.51
N LEU A 62 -4.34 10.69 1.94
CA LEU A 62 -4.90 11.76 1.14
C LEU A 62 -3.77 12.69 0.70
N ASN A 63 -3.40 12.63 -0.58
CA ASN A 63 -2.38 13.51 -1.15
C ASN A 63 -3.01 14.71 -1.86
N SER A 64 -2.54 15.91 -1.53
CA SER A 64 -2.98 17.18 -2.14
C SER A 64 -4.47 17.53 -1.95
N PHE A 65 -5.11 17.02 -0.89
CA PHE A 65 -6.49 17.39 -0.51
C PHE A 65 -6.59 18.66 0.36
N SER A 66 -5.49 19.41 0.51
CA SER A 66 -5.39 20.61 1.37
C SER A 66 -5.80 21.93 0.70
N GLY A 67 -6.39 21.89 -0.50
CA GLY A 67 -6.78 23.11 -1.23
C GLY A 67 -7.89 23.94 -0.53
N GLU A 68 -7.96 25.23 -0.85
CA GLU A 68 -8.85 26.23 -0.21
C GLU A 68 -10.36 26.10 -0.54
N GLY A 69 -10.83 24.94 -0.99
CA GLY A 69 -12.26 24.70 -1.26
C GLY A 69 -12.98 24.02 -0.11
N GLN A 70 -14.15 24.55 0.30
CA GLN A 70 -15.04 23.84 1.25
C GLN A 70 -15.40 22.41 0.76
N GLN A 71 -15.49 22.23 -0.56
CA GLN A 71 -15.72 20.94 -1.21
C GLN A 71 -14.57 19.94 -0.96
N MET A 72 -13.32 20.40 -0.96
CA MET A 72 -12.14 19.55 -0.70
C MET A 72 -12.10 19.09 0.76
N LYS A 73 -12.38 20.00 1.70
CA LYS A 73 -12.48 19.67 3.12
C LYS A 73 -13.60 18.65 3.39
N LEU A 74 -14.76 18.85 2.77
CA LEU A 74 -15.88 17.90 2.87
C LEU A 74 -15.50 16.53 2.32
N MET A 75 -14.82 16.51 1.17
CA MET A 75 -14.37 15.28 0.53
C MET A 75 -13.33 14.54 1.37
N ALA A 76 -12.31 15.25 1.88
CA ALA A 76 -11.32 14.70 2.78
C ALA A 76 -11.96 14.10 4.04
N SER A 77 -12.90 14.84 4.65
CA SER A 77 -13.63 14.36 5.82
C SER A 77 -14.50 13.13 5.51
N MET A 78 -15.18 13.08 4.36
CA MET A 78 -15.95 11.90 3.97
C MET A 78 -15.04 10.68 3.79
N PHE A 79 -13.92 10.85 3.08
CA PHE A 79 -12.98 9.75 2.83
C PHE A 79 -12.33 9.25 4.13
N GLN A 80 -11.93 10.15 5.03
CA GLN A 80 -11.40 9.79 6.35
C GLN A 80 -12.42 9.01 7.17
N ASN A 81 -13.69 9.45 7.19
CA ASN A 81 -14.74 8.81 7.97
C ASN A 81 -15.27 7.49 7.37
N MET A 82 -14.89 7.16 6.13
CA MET A 82 -15.23 5.88 5.50
C MET A 82 -14.38 4.73 6.04
N PHE A 83 -13.21 5.04 6.59
CA PHE A 83 -12.29 4.08 7.22
C PHE A 83 -12.23 4.31 8.73
N PRO A 84 -11.89 3.28 9.54
CA PRO A 84 -11.71 3.43 10.97
C PRO A 84 -10.59 4.43 11.27
N THR A 85 -10.79 5.24 12.31
CA THR A 85 -9.76 6.15 12.81
C THR A 85 -8.61 5.36 13.44
N ILE A 86 -7.41 5.92 13.35
CA ILE A 86 -6.17 5.23 13.71
C ILE A 86 -5.50 6.02 14.81
N ASN A 87 -5.33 5.38 15.97
CA ASN A 87 -4.61 5.93 17.11
C ASN A 87 -3.17 5.46 17.05
N LEU A 88 -2.24 6.38 16.77
CA LEU A 88 -0.82 6.05 16.58
C LEU A 88 -0.16 5.38 17.80
N THR A 89 -0.74 5.53 19.00
CA THR A 89 -0.19 4.99 20.25
C THR A 89 -0.60 3.55 20.53
N SER A 90 -1.74 3.07 20.02
CA SER A 90 -2.30 1.75 20.38
C SER A 90 -2.50 0.80 19.19
N VAL A 91 -2.10 1.23 18.01
CA VAL A 91 -2.30 0.47 16.77
C VAL A 91 -1.31 -0.68 16.66
N ASP A 92 -1.82 -1.86 16.31
CA ASP A 92 -1.01 -3.02 15.96
C ASP A 92 -0.59 -2.95 14.49
N LEU A 93 0.72 -2.77 14.27
CA LEU A 93 1.29 -2.66 12.93
C LEU A 93 1.14 -3.95 12.11
N ASN A 94 0.86 -5.11 12.74
CA ASN A 94 0.64 -6.37 12.02
C ASN A 94 -0.68 -6.41 11.23
N THR A 95 -1.65 -5.62 11.68
CA THR A 95 -2.96 -5.47 11.04
C THR A 95 -2.87 -4.57 9.80
N ILE A 96 -1.90 -3.66 9.79
CA ILE A 96 -1.68 -2.69 8.70
C ILE A 96 -0.92 -3.39 7.57
N ARG A 97 -1.68 -3.85 6.58
CA ARG A 97 -1.11 -4.53 5.40
C ARG A 97 -1.40 -3.81 4.09
N ARG A 98 -2.29 -2.83 4.10
CA ARG A 98 -2.80 -2.16 2.90
C ARG A 98 -2.97 -0.67 3.13
N CYS A 99 -2.77 0.11 2.08
CA CYS A 99 -3.14 1.51 2.07
C CYS A 99 -3.89 1.87 0.78
N VAL A 100 -4.83 2.79 0.91
CA VAL A 100 -5.53 3.44 -0.18
C VAL A 100 -4.96 4.85 -0.30
N LEU A 101 -4.39 5.14 -1.45
CA LEU A 101 -3.93 6.47 -1.82
C LEU A 101 -5.00 7.12 -2.68
N LEU A 102 -5.50 8.26 -2.22
CA LEU A 102 -6.21 9.20 -3.05
C LEU A 102 -5.27 10.35 -3.36
N ASN A 103 -5.03 10.62 -4.64
CA ASN A 103 -4.19 11.70 -5.10
C ASN A 103 -5.03 12.70 -5.90
N TYR A 104 -5.11 13.94 -5.43
CA TYR A 104 -5.80 15.01 -6.15
C TYR A 104 -4.82 15.83 -6.97
N ASN A 105 -5.04 15.91 -8.29
CA ASN A 105 -4.26 16.78 -9.15
C ASN A 105 -4.94 18.15 -9.29
N PRO A 106 -4.34 19.26 -8.80
CA PRO A 106 -4.96 20.57 -8.82
C PRO A 106 -5.13 21.15 -10.23
N THR A 107 -4.30 20.73 -11.19
CA THR A 107 -4.33 21.22 -12.58
C THR A 107 -5.44 20.54 -13.37
N THR A 108 -5.53 19.21 -13.30
CA THR A 108 -6.54 18.44 -14.06
C THR A 108 -7.87 18.31 -13.32
N LYS A 109 -7.89 18.60 -12.01
CA LYS A 109 -9.03 18.42 -11.10
C LYS A 109 -9.50 16.95 -11.01
N LEU A 110 -8.63 16.01 -11.35
CA LEU A 110 -8.90 14.57 -11.27
C LEU A 110 -8.38 14.00 -9.95
N ILE A 111 -9.04 12.94 -9.50
CA ILE A 111 -8.64 12.16 -8.33
C ILE A 111 -8.20 10.78 -8.80
N ASP A 112 -6.95 10.44 -8.54
CA ASP A 112 -6.46 9.09 -8.72
C ASP A 112 -6.73 8.28 -7.45
N PHE A 113 -7.50 7.21 -7.58
CA PHE A 113 -7.72 6.23 -6.52
C PHE A 113 -6.81 5.02 -6.78
N ARG A 114 -5.87 4.75 -5.88
CA ARG A 114 -4.93 3.62 -5.99
C ARG A 114 -4.87 2.84 -4.67
N HIS A 115 -4.73 1.53 -4.78
CA HIS A 115 -4.66 0.64 -3.63
C HIS A 115 -3.33 -0.10 -3.66
N TYR A 116 -2.58 -0.01 -2.57
CA TYR A 116 -1.26 -0.59 -2.42
C TYR A 116 -1.21 -1.56 -1.25
N THR A 117 -0.37 -2.58 -1.39
CA THR A 117 -0.02 -3.49 -0.29
C THR A 117 1.26 -2.99 0.35
N ILE A 118 1.26 -2.88 1.67
CA ILE A 118 2.43 -2.46 2.46
C ILE A 118 3.28 -3.70 2.72
N LYS A 119 4.57 -3.64 2.38
CA LYS A 119 5.49 -4.73 2.60
C LYS A 119 6.74 -4.24 3.32
N VAL A 120 6.86 -4.61 4.58
CA VAL A 120 8.04 -4.28 5.36
C VAL A 120 9.14 -5.31 5.11
N VAL A 121 10.33 -4.80 4.82
CA VAL A 121 11.51 -5.57 4.45
C VAL A 121 12.66 -5.25 5.42
N PRO A 122 13.28 -6.23 6.08
CA PRO A 122 14.38 -5.97 7.01
C PRO A 122 15.58 -5.40 6.25
N VAL A 123 16.23 -4.39 6.85
CA VAL A 123 17.48 -3.79 6.34
C VAL A 123 18.62 -3.97 7.35
N GLY A 124 19.87 -3.78 6.91
CA GLY A 124 21.06 -4.02 7.75
C GLY A 124 21.59 -5.45 7.74
N VAL A 125 21.07 -6.30 6.85
CA VAL A 125 21.59 -7.66 6.58
C VAL A 125 22.02 -7.78 5.13
N SER A 126 23.08 -8.56 4.85
CA SER A 126 23.55 -8.79 3.48
C SER A 126 22.45 -9.40 2.61
N LYS A 127 22.44 -9.12 1.30
CA LYS A 127 21.35 -9.56 0.39
C LYS A 127 21.17 -11.09 0.39
N GLY A 128 22.25 -11.85 0.56
CA GLY A 128 22.21 -13.31 0.71
C GLY A 128 21.47 -13.74 1.99
N VAL A 129 21.83 -13.15 3.13
CA VAL A 129 21.16 -13.39 4.42
C VAL A 129 19.70 -12.96 4.36
N LYS A 130 19.39 -11.82 3.73
CA LYS A 130 18.03 -11.31 3.55
C LYS A 130 17.13 -12.31 2.81
N LYS A 131 17.63 -12.98 1.77
CA LYS A 131 16.88 -14.02 1.04
C LYS A 131 16.59 -15.23 1.92
N VAL A 132 17.59 -15.70 2.67
CA VAL A 132 17.45 -16.84 3.60
C VAL A 132 16.47 -16.51 4.73
N VAL A 133 16.62 -15.36 5.38
CA VAL A 133 15.74 -14.88 6.47
C VAL A 133 14.30 -14.73 5.98
N GLN A 134 14.10 -14.24 4.75
CA GLN A 134 12.77 -14.12 4.15
C GLN A 134 12.20 -15.47 3.64
N GLY A 135 12.95 -16.57 3.72
CA GLY A 135 12.56 -17.87 3.19
C GLY A 135 12.43 -17.90 1.66
N LYS A 136 13.06 -16.96 0.95
CA LYS A 136 13.16 -16.98 -0.51
C LYS A 136 14.25 -17.97 -0.91
N VAL A 137 13.90 -18.99 -1.67
CA VAL A 137 14.88 -19.96 -2.18
C VAL A 137 15.86 -19.25 -3.12
N PRO A 138 17.15 -19.15 -2.78
CA PRO A 138 18.14 -18.58 -3.67
C PRO A 138 18.45 -19.54 -4.82
N ASN A 139 18.81 -18.99 -5.97
CA ASN A 139 19.35 -19.82 -7.06
C ASN A 139 20.80 -20.17 -6.72
N LEU A 140 21.03 -21.42 -6.34
CA LEU A 140 22.35 -21.95 -5.97
C LEU A 140 23.06 -22.65 -7.14
N ALA A 141 22.46 -22.72 -8.33
CA ALA A 141 23.03 -23.46 -9.47
C ALA A 141 24.41 -22.95 -9.95
N ARG A 142 24.81 -21.75 -9.51
CA ARG A 142 26.10 -21.12 -9.84
C ARG A 142 27.07 -21.05 -8.66
N CYS A 143 26.73 -21.67 -7.53
CA CYS A 143 27.54 -21.71 -6.32
C CYS A 143 27.83 -23.17 -5.97
N SER A 144 29.09 -23.48 -5.66
CA SER A 144 29.50 -24.79 -5.18
C SER A 144 29.14 -25.01 -3.71
N ASP A 145 29.08 -23.93 -2.92
CA ASP A 145 28.74 -23.97 -1.50
C ASP A 145 27.85 -22.79 -1.07
N ILE A 146 27.14 -22.96 0.05
CA ILE A 146 26.30 -21.92 0.64
C ILE A 146 27.13 -20.74 1.16
N SER A 147 28.37 -20.97 1.59
CA SER A 147 29.31 -19.92 2.01
C SER A 147 29.62 -18.99 0.84
N GLU A 148 29.78 -19.56 -0.36
CA GLU A 148 30.05 -18.84 -1.60
C GLU A 148 28.86 -17.93 -2.00
N PHE A 149 27.63 -18.34 -1.69
CA PHE A 149 26.44 -17.52 -1.90
C PHE A 149 26.43 -16.26 -1.02
N PHE A 150 26.93 -16.34 0.22
CA PHE A 150 27.07 -15.17 1.09
C PHE A 150 28.24 -14.26 0.68
N ILE A 151 29.30 -14.82 0.10
CA ILE A 151 30.48 -14.06 -0.34
C ILE A 151 30.23 -13.37 -1.70
N LYS A 152 29.59 -14.05 -2.67
CA LYS A 152 29.28 -13.53 -4.02
C LYS A 152 28.06 -12.60 -4.08
N THR A 153 27.65 -12.02 -2.94
CA THR A 153 26.44 -11.19 -2.82
C THR A 153 26.39 -9.98 -3.78
N GLY A 154 27.54 -9.53 -4.30
CA GLY A 154 27.66 -8.48 -5.33
C GLY A 154 27.21 -8.88 -6.74
N LEU A 155 27.03 -10.17 -7.04
CA LEU A 155 26.58 -10.68 -8.36
C LEU A 155 25.06 -10.98 -8.39
N LEU A 156 24.35 -10.71 -7.30
CA LEU A 156 22.90 -10.95 -7.22
C LEU A 156 22.13 -9.80 -7.89
N SER A 157 21.38 -10.14 -8.94
CA SER A 157 20.48 -9.26 -9.72
C SER A 157 19.91 -8.08 -8.93
N GLU A 158 20.28 -6.86 -9.35
CA GLU A 158 19.97 -5.56 -8.71
C GLU A 158 18.51 -5.09 -8.88
N SER A 159 17.59 -6.00 -9.20
CA SER A 159 16.19 -5.68 -9.46
C SER A 159 15.30 -5.62 -8.21
N GLU A 160 15.88 -5.57 -7.01
CA GLU A 160 15.13 -5.26 -5.78
C GLU A 160 15.32 -3.76 -5.49
N ALA A 161 14.22 -3.06 -5.19
CA ALA A 161 14.18 -1.61 -4.97
C ALA A 161 15.41 -1.13 -4.20
N GLU A 162 16.06 -0.09 -4.72
CA GLU A 162 17.29 0.44 -4.17
C GLU A 162 17.15 0.62 -2.65
N ASP A 163 18.15 0.12 -1.92
CA ASP A 163 18.23 0.25 -0.46
C ASP A 163 18.60 1.69 -0.11
N ASP A 164 17.71 2.62 -0.47
CA ASP A 164 17.87 4.04 -0.21
C ASP A 164 17.78 4.25 1.31
N PRO A 165 18.84 4.80 1.94
CA PRO A 165 18.83 5.09 3.37
C PRO A 165 17.68 6.02 3.79
N GLN A 166 17.08 6.79 2.87
CA GLN A 166 15.91 7.61 3.16
C GLN A 166 14.63 6.79 3.40
N ASN A 167 14.58 5.55 2.91
CA ASN A 167 13.43 4.65 3.09
C ASN A 167 13.56 3.78 4.35
N HIS A 168 14.60 3.97 5.16
CA HIS A 168 14.80 3.21 6.40
C HIS A 168 13.99 3.79 7.55
N VAL A 169 13.18 2.94 8.17
CA VAL A 169 12.36 3.25 9.33
C VAL A 169 12.70 2.29 10.46
N THR A 170 12.89 2.83 11.68
CA THR A 170 13.03 2.01 12.88
C THR A 170 11.65 1.50 13.29
N LEU A 171 11.49 0.18 13.37
CA LEU A 171 10.21 -0.42 13.74
C LEU A 171 9.95 -0.31 15.24
N PRO A 172 8.83 0.28 15.67
CA PRO A 172 8.50 0.37 17.09
C PRO A 172 7.95 -0.95 17.66
N GLN A 173 7.60 -1.92 16.81
CA GLN A 173 7.00 -3.21 17.20
C GLN A 173 7.52 -4.34 16.32
N LYS A 174 7.49 -5.56 16.84
CA LYS A 174 7.77 -6.77 16.06
C LYS A 174 6.66 -7.01 15.03
N LEU A 175 7.06 -7.28 13.78
CA LEU A 175 6.13 -7.63 12.71
C LEU A 175 6.11 -9.13 12.45
N ALA A 176 4.98 -9.63 11.95
CA ALA A 176 4.77 -11.03 11.56
C ALA A 176 5.60 -11.44 10.33
N SER A 177 6.17 -10.46 9.61
CA SER A 177 7.09 -10.69 8.51
C SER A 177 8.46 -11.15 9.03
N ARG A 178 8.98 -12.22 8.42
CA ARG A 178 10.24 -12.86 8.85
C ARG A 178 11.42 -11.88 8.77
N GLY A 179 12.13 -11.72 9.88
CA GLY A 179 13.31 -10.86 10.01
C GLY A 179 13.04 -9.46 10.56
N ASN A 180 11.77 -9.07 10.77
CA ASN A 180 11.43 -7.74 11.28
C ASN A 180 11.25 -7.79 12.80
N ILE A 181 12.30 -7.40 13.51
CA ILE A 181 12.35 -7.32 14.98
C ILE A 181 12.00 -5.91 15.48
N GLU A 182 11.49 -5.85 16.70
CA GLU A 182 11.28 -4.60 17.42
C GLU A 182 12.60 -3.82 17.57
N SER A 183 12.56 -2.50 17.40
CA SER A 183 13.72 -1.61 17.35
C SER A 183 14.73 -1.89 16.22
N GLY A 184 14.43 -2.82 15.30
CA GLY A 184 15.22 -3.05 14.09
C GLY A 184 14.94 -2.01 13.00
N LYS A 185 15.91 -1.77 12.12
CA LYS A 185 15.71 -0.97 10.92
C LYS A 185 15.03 -1.82 9.84
N SER A 186 13.99 -1.29 9.21
CA SER A 186 13.32 -1.90 8.05
C SER A 186 13.02 -0.86 6.99
N ALA A 187 12.94 -1.28 5.73
CA ALA A 187 12.45 -0.48 4.63
C ALA A 187 10.98 -0.80 4.35
N ILE A 188 10.21 0.21 3.92
CA ILE A 188 8.78 0.12 3.58
C ILE A 188 8.58 0.42 2.10
#